data_AF-A0A3R7WK20-F1
#
_entry.id   AF-A0A3R7WK20-F1
#
_cell.length_a   1.000
_cell.length_b   1.000
_cell.length_c   1.000
_cell.angle_alpha   90.00
_cell.angle_beta   90.00
_cell.angle_gamma   90.00
#
_symmetry.space_group_name_H-M   'P 1'
#
loop_
_entity.id
_entity.type
_entity.pdbx_description
1 polymer ?
#
loop_
_entity_poly.entity_id
_entity_poly.type
_entity_poly.pdbx_seq_one_letter_code
_entity_poly.pdbx_strand_id
1 'polypeptide(L)' 'MGPMNPKSKAKSQVFERFKAFRAMVKKQTDCKIKCIHSDNGGEYMNHRFNKYCADLEIIHQRNVP' A
#
# COMPACT_ATOMS: atom_id res chain seq x y z
N MET A 1 -14.61 23.25 5.70
CA MET A 1 -13.62 22.17 5.50
C MET A 1 -12.24 22.83 5.36
N GLY A 2 -11.33 22.61 6.30
CA GLY A 2 -9.98 23.20 6.26
C GLY A 2 -9.10 22.57 5.17
N PRO A 3 -7.98 23.22 4.79
CA PRO A 3 -7.08 22.70 3.77
C PRO A 3 -6.51 21.35 4.22
N MET A 4 -6.77 20.29 3.44
CA MET A 4 -6.14 18.99 3.67
C MET A 4 -4.64 19.10 3.48
N ASN A 5 -3.89 18.69 4.51
CA ASN A 5 -2.43 18.77 4.59
C ASN A 5 -1.76 18.06 3.39
N PRO A 6 -0.70 18.59 2.75
CA PRO A 6 -0.08 18.01 1.54
C PRO A 6 0.37 16.54 1.71
N LYS A 7 0.82 16.17 2.92
CA LYS A 7 1.21 14.80 3.28
C LYS A 7 0.08 13.77 3.12
N SER A 8 -1.18 14.18 3.26
CA SER A 8 -2.36 13.32 3.14
C SER A 8 -2.63 12.91 1.69
N LYS A 9 -2.35 13.80 0.74
CA LYS A 9 -2.57 13.56 -0.71
C LYS A 9 -1.58 12.52 -1.25
N ALA A 10 -0.30 12.63 -0.91
CA ALA A 10 0.73 11.67 -1.33
C ALA A 10 0.41 10.24 -0.87
N LYS A 11 0.07 10.07 0.41
CA LYS A 11 -0.30 8.76 1.00
C LYS A 11 -1.52 8.12 0.33
N SER A 12 -2.56 8.92 0.03
CA SER A 12 -3.74 8.40 -0.66
C SER A 12 -3.41 7.99 -2.09
N GLN A 13 -2.57 8.75 -2.80
CA GLN A 13 -2.18 8.43 -4.17
C GLN A 13 -1.37 7.13 -4.24
N VAL A 14 -0.44 6.91 -3.30
CA VAL A 14 0.34 5.67 -3.21
C VAL A 14 -0.59 4.47 -3.00
N PHE A 15 -1.59 4.58 -2.11
CA PHE A 15 -2.54 3.51 -1.87
C PHE A 15 -3.38 3.16 -3.12
N GLU A 16 -3.90 4.16 -3.83
CA GLU A 16 -4.65 3.91 -5.07
C GLU A 16 -3.77 3.28 -6.16
N ARG A 17 -2.53 3.75 -6.31
CA ARG A 17 -1.57 3.15 -7.26
C ARG A 17 -1.26 1.70 -6.91
N PHE A 18 -1.09 1.37 -5.63
CA PHE A 18 -0.84 0.00 -5.19
C PHE A 18 -2.02 -0.93 -5.50
N LYS A 19 -3.27 -0.48 -5.31
CA LYS A 19 -4.47 -1.24 -5.70
C LYS A 19 -4.49 -1.54 -7.19
N ALA A 20 -4.20 -0.54 -8.03
CA ALA A 20 -4.12 -0.73 -9.48
C ALA A 20 -3.02 -1.72 -9.87
N PHE A 21 -1.83 -1.60 -9.26
CA PHE A 21 -0.71 -2.53 -9.47
C PHE A 21 -1.07 -3.97 -9.13
N ARG A 22 -1.68 -4.22 -7.97
CA ARG A 22 -2.13 -5.58 -7.59
C ARG A 22 -3.11 -6.15 -8.61
N ALA A 23 -4.11 -5.36 -9.03
CA ALA A 23 -5.10 -5.81 -10.00
C ALA A 23 -4.46 -6.18 -11.34
N MET A 24 -3.50 -5.37 -11.78
CA MET A 24 -2.70 -5.63 -12.98
C MET A 24 -1.89 -6.93 -12.86
N VAL A 25 -1.14 -7.13 -11.77
CA VAL A 25 -0.36 -8.35 -11.53
C VAL A 25 -1.25 -9.59 -11.55
N LYS A 26 -2.38 -9.55 -10.84
CA LYS A 26 -3.35 -10.65 -10.83
C LYS A 26 -3.87 -10.95 -12.23
N LYS A 27 -4.21 -9.92 -13.01
CA LYS A 27 -4.72 -10.11 -14.38
C LYS A 27 -3.66 -10.70 -15.33
N GLN A 28 -2.41 -10.28 -15.21
CA GLN A 28 -1.35 -10.70 -16.12
C GLN A 28 -0.78 -12.09 -15.80
N THR A 29 -0.75 -12.46 -14.53
CA THR A 29 -0.03 -13.66 -14.06
C THR A 29 -0.94 -14.71 -13.42
N ASP A 30 -2.20 -14.37 -13.19
CA ASP A 30 -3.15 -15.12 -12.35
C ASP A 30 -2.65 -15.40 -10.91
N CYS A 31 -1.57 -14.72 -10.49
CA CYS A 31 -0.96 -14.89 -9.18
C CYS A 31 -1.40 -13.80 -8.20
N LYS A 32 -1.39 -14.13 -6.89
CA LYS A 32 -1.60 -13.16 -5.81
C LYS A 32 -0.28 -12.68 -5.22
N ILE A 33 -0.21 -11.38 -4.90
CA ILE A 33 0.87 -10.83 -4.07
C ILE A 33 0.73 -11.40 -2.67
N LYS A 34 1.80 -11.99 -2.13
CA LYS A 34 1.82 -12.56 -0.77
C LYS A 34 2.57 -11.68 0.24
N CYS A 35 3.61 -11.00 -0.21
CA CYS A 35 4.45 -10.17 0.64
C CYS A 35 4.82 -8.87 -0.08
N ILE A 36 4.96 -7.79 0.67
CA ILE A 36 5.53 -6.52 0.22
C ILE A 36 6.62 -6.08 1.21
N HIS A 37 7.69 -5.50 0.68
CA HIS A 37 8.80 -5.00 1.48
C HIS A 37 8.93 -3.49 1.26
N SER A 38 8.84 -2.70 2.33
CA SER A 38 9.00 -1.24 2.26
C SER A 38 10.12 -0.75 3.17
N ASP A 39 10.80 0.31 2.76
CA ASP A 39 11.91 0.97 3.44
C ASP A 39 11.48 1.93 4.57
N ASN A 40 10.47 1.58 5.38
CA ASN A 40 9.94 2.44 6.46
C ASN A 40 9.63 3.91 6.09
N GLY A 41 9.64 4.27 4.80
CA GLY A 41 9.19 5.56 4.31
C GLY A 41 7.69 5.65 4.61
N GLY A 42 7.31 6.52 5.55
CA GLY A 42 5.97 6.59 6.18
C GLY A 42 4.76 6.80 5.24
N GLU A 43 4.96 6.72 3.93
CA GLU A 43 3.97 6.62 2.87
C GLU A 43 3.17 5.30 2.94
N TYR A 44 3.82 4.19 3.30
CA TYR A 44 3.19 2.87 3.45
C TYR A 44 2.66 2.61 4.87
N MET A 45 2.76 3.57 5.79
CA MET A 45 2.34 3.42 7.20
C MET A 45 0.93 3.95 7.49
N ASN A 46 0.04 4.04 6.50
CA ASN A 46 -1.34 4.43 6.76
C ASN A 46 -2.17 3.23 7.22
N HIS A 47 -3.01 3.41 8.25
CA HIS A 47 -3.97 2.41 8.73
C HIS A 47 -4.80 1.79 7.59
N ARG A 48 -5.20 2.59 6.59
CA ARG A 48 -5.93 2.07 5.40
C ARG A 48 -5.11 1.08 4.58
N PHE A 49 -3.81 1.34 4.43
CA PHE A 49 -2.91 0.49 3.67
C PHE A 49 -2.67 -0.83 4.42
N ASN A 50 -2.40 -0.75 5.72
CA ASN A 50 -2.21 -1.92 6.58
C ASN A 50 -3.47 -2.80 6.62
N LYS A 51 -4.64 -2.19 6.78
CA LYS A 51 -5.93 -2.90 6.74
C LYS A 51 -6.14 -3.61 5.41
N TYR A 52 -5.87 -2.94 4.30
CA TYR A 52 -5.99 -3.54 2.96
C TYR A 52 -5.06 -4.74 2.78
N CYS A 53 -3.81 -4.65 3.29
CA CYS A 53 -2.89 -5.78 3.26
C CYS A 53 -3.41 -6.94 4.12
N ALA A 54 -3.89 -6.67 5.33
CA ALA A 54 -4.44 -7.69 6.22
C ALA A 54 -5.68 -8.38 5.62
N ASP A 55 -6.63 -7.61 5.07
CA ASP A 55 -7.85 -8.13 4.43
C ASP A 55 -7.53 -9.02 3.21
N LEU A 56 -6.33 -8.90 2.64
CA LEU A 56 -5.86 -9.67 1.49
C LEU A 56 -4.77 -10.69 1.83
N GLU A 57 -4.48 -10.89 3.11
CA GLU A 57 -3.42 -11.78 3.61
C GLU A 57 -2.03 -11.45 3.02
N ILE A 58 -1.77 -10.17 2.76
CA ILE A 58 -0.48 -9.67 2.29
C ILE A 58 0.38 -9.33 3.50
N ILE A 59 1.53 -9.98 3.60
CA ILE A 59 2.52 -9.72 4.65
C ILE A 59 3.27 -8.44 4.31
N HIS A 60 3.15 -7.41 5.15
CA HIS A 60 3.90 -6.19 5.01
C HIS A 60 5.18 -6.24 5.85
N GLN A 61 6.30 -6.54 5.18
CA GLN A 61 7.63 -6.51 5.77
C GLN A 61 8.23 -5.12 5.70
N ARG A 62 8.94 -4.75 6.76
CA ARG A 62 9.60 -3.47 6.91
C ARG A 62 11.06 -3.73 7.26
N ASN A 63 11.98 -3.07 6.57
CA ASN A 63 13.36 -3.05 7.06
C ASN A 63 13.40 -2.23 8.34
N VAL A 64 13.75 -2.89 9.44
CA VAL A 64 14.25 -2.21 10.63
C VAL A 64 15.69 -1.79 10.29
N PRO A 65 16.09 -0.52 10.48
CA PRO A 65 17.50 -0.17 10.36
C PRO A 65 18.36 -0.98 11.33
#